data_AF-A0A6M3IHW2-F1
#
_entry.id   AF-A0A6M3IHW2-F1
#
_cell.length_a   1.000
_cell.length_b   1.000
_cell.length_c   1.000
_cell.angle_alpha   90.00
_cell.angle_beta   90.00
_cell.angle_gamma   90.00
#
_symmetry.space_group_name_H-M   'P 1'
#
loop_
_entity.id
_entity.type
_entity.pdbx_description
1 polymer ?
#
loop_
_entity_poly.entity_id
_entity_poly.type
_entity_poly.pdbx_seq_one_letter_code
_entity_poly.pdbx_strand_id
1 'polypeptide(L)'
;MANKDQPKGFQPWGGLKEVRPMQAQTYNVSTATAIFVYDLVARADDGYIDTAAAQSVYIVGSALTPRTTADSAAKPILVASDPFQMFIAQADGSDLSSITYVGNNCDHLATTGNTSTFLSKHEIDSSENAAGAAGVQIEALDDRPDNDWGEFCDCIVTIYEHYYGRGGTQYI
;
A
#
# COMPACT_ATOMS: atom_id res chain seq x y z
N MET A 1 -7.67 -21.76 9.60
CA MET A 1 -8.74 -20.97 10.29
C MET A 1 -9.33 -20.03 9.24
N ALA A 2 -10.55 -19.51 9.40
CA ALA A 2 -11.02 -18.51 8.43
C ALA A 2 -10.34 -17.17 8.75
N ASN A 3 -9.69 -16.56 7.77
CA ASN A 3 -9.12 -15.22 7.95
C ASN A 3 -10.23 -14.24 8.24
N LYS A 4 -9.93 -13.23 9.04
CA LYS A 4 -10.91 -12.23 9.42
C LYS A 4 -10.79 -11.02 8.51
N ASP A 5 -11.89 -10.63 7.89
CA ASP A 5 -12.04 -9.35 7.20
C ASP A 5 -11.82 -8.19 8.19
N GLN A 6 -10.63 -7.58 8.12
CA GLN A 6 -10.16 -6.47 8.94
C GLN A 6 -9.08 -5.67 8.19
N PRO A 7 -9.44 -4.91 7.15
CA PRO A 7 -8.48 -4.14 6.38
C PRO A 7 -7.79 -3.11 7.25
N LYS A 8 -6.47 -3.02 7.09
CA LYS A 8 -5.57 -2.16 7.88
C LYS A 8 -4.66 -1.28 7.01
N GLY A 9 -4.85 -1.29 5.70
CA GLY A 9 -3.93 -0.68 4.76
C GLY A 9 -2.62 -1.43 4.63
N PHE A 10 -1.65 -0.78 4.01
CA PHE A 10 -0.35 -1.33 3.67
C PHE A 10 0.66 -1.03 4.78
N GLN A 11 0.79 -1.95 5.73
CA GLN A 11 1.63 -1.77 6.92
C GLN A 11 3.08 -2.12 6.58
N PRO A 12 4.07 -1.24 6.82
CA PRO A 12 5.47 -1.57 6.55
C PRO A 12 5.89 -2.85 7.30
N TRP A 13 6.46 -3.79 6.57
CA TRP A 13 6.89 -5.09 7.07
C TRP A 13 8.40 -5.29 6.90
N GLY A 14 8.99 -6.05 7.83
CA GLY A 14 10.43 -6.24 7.91
C GLY A 14 11.12 -5.20 8.80
N GLY A 15 12.20 -5.60 9.46
CA GLY A 15 12.97 -4.71 10.32
C GLY A 15 13.91 -3.79 9.53
N LEU A 16 14.41 -2.73 10.20
CA LEU A 16 15.58 -1.93 9.81
C LEU A 16 16.88 -2.78 9.80
N LYS A 17 16.91 -3.91 9.08
CA LYS A 17 18.09 -4.78 9.03
C LYS A 17 19.13 -4.15 8.10
N GLU A 18 20.09 -3.47 8.72
CA GLU A 18 21.52 -3.23 8.42
C GLU A 18 22.04 -3.05 6.97
N VAL A 19 21.31 -3.41 5.93
CA VAL A 19 21.71 -3.21 4.53
C VAL A 19 21.02 -1.99 3.92
N ARG A 20 19.74 -1.73 4.28
CA ARG A 20 19.03 -0.48 3.96
C ARG A 20 18.02 -0.16 5.08
N PRO A 21 18.23 0.90 5.88
CA PRO A 21 17.19 1.33 6.81
C PRO A 21 15.94 1.76 6.03
N MET A 22 14.75 1.41 6.51
CA MET A 22 13.48 1.93 5.99
C MET A 22 13.59 3.45 5.85
N GLN A 23 13.57 3.94 4.60
CA GLN A 23 13.64 5.36 4.34
C GLN A 23 12.23 5.94 4.42
N ALA A 24 11.92 6.51 5.59
CA ALA A 24 10.76 7.37 5.72
C ALA A 24 11.16 8.78 5.25
N GLN A 25 10.42 9.33 4.29
CA GLN A 25 10.61 10.69 3.81
C GLN A 25 9.37 11.53 4.02
N THR A 26 9.58 12.83 4.11
CA THR A 26 8.53 13.82 4.32
C THR A 26 8.04 14.37 2.99
N TYR A 27 6.74 14.34 2.75
CA TYR A 27 6.12 14.84 1.52
C TYR A 27 5.01 15.83 1.82
N ASN A 28 4.87 16.84 0.97
CA ASN A 28 3.78 17.82 1.08
C ASN A 28 2.50 17.26 0.47
N VAL A 29 1.37 17.47 1.16
CA VAL A 29 0.03 17.04 0.73
C VAL A 29 -0.83 18.26 0.39
N SER A 30 -1.60 18.18 -0.70
CA SER A 30 -2.56 19.20 -1.12
C SER A 30 -3.68 19.40 -0.08
N THR A 31 -4.22 20.60 0.12
CA THR A 31 -5.21 20.91 1.19
C THR A 31 -6.56 20.20 1.09
N ALA A 32 -6.86 19.52 -0.02
CA ALA A 32 -8.17 18.88 -0.26
C ALA A 32 -8.27 17.40 0.16
N THR A 33 -7.16 16.77 0.55
CA THR A 33 -7.10 15.30 0.68
C THR A 33 -6.89 14.85 2.13
N ALA A 34 -7.77 13.96 2.62
CA ALA A 34 -7.55 13.22 3.87
C ALA A 34 -6.67 12.00 3.57
N ILE A 35 -5.68 11.77 4.41
CA ILE A 35 -4.77 10.62 4.34
C ILE A 35 -4.82 9.89 5.67
N PHE A 36 -5.12 8.61 5.62
CA PHE A 36 -5.15 7.72 6.78
C PHE A 36 -3.80 7.02 6.94
N VAL A 37 -3.52 6.53 8.15
CA VAL A 37 -2.33 5.74 8.41
C VAL A 37 -2.42 4.46 7.58
N TYR A 38 -1.35 4.16 6.85
CA TYR A 38 -1.19 3.05 5.92
C TYR A 38 -1.95 3.16 4.59
N ASP A 39 -2.44 4.36 4.23
CA ASP A 39 -2.88 4.61 2.86
C ASP A 39 -1.70 4.53 1.90
N LEU A 40 -1.90 3.87 0.75
CA LEU A 40 -0.99 4.08 -0.37
C LEU A 40 -1.15 5.50 -0.88
N VAL A 41 -0.03 6.15 -1.16
CA VAL A 41 0.02 7.52 -1.67
C VAL A 41 0.75 7.57 -2.99
N ALA A 42 0.28 8.38 -3.92
CA ALA A 42 0.83 8.53 -5.27
C ALA A 42 1.21 9.99 -5.55
N ARG A 43 2.09 10.18 -6.54
CA ARG A 43 2.40 11.53 -7.04
C ARG A 43 1.23 12.07 -7.86
N ALA A 44 0.81 13.29 -7.52
CA ALA A 44 -0.13 14.06 -8.33
C ALA A 44 0.61 15.02 -9.27
N ASP A 45 -0.05 15.40 -10.36
CA ASP A 45 0.50 16.31 -11.39
C ASP A 45 0.79 17.72 -10.87
N ASP A 46 0.20 18.09 -9.74
CA ASP A 46 0.40 19.38 -9.07
C ASP A 46 1.69 19.44 -8.22
N GLY A 47 2.45 18.33 -8.17
CA GLY A 47 3.69 18.21 -7.43
C GLY A 47 3.53 17.88 -5.94
N TYR A 48 2.29 17.69 -5.46
CA TYR A 48 2.00 17.16 -4.13
C TYR A 48 1.90 15.62 -4.17
N ILE A 49 1.64 15.03 -3.00
CA ILE A 49 1.17 13.65 -2.91
C ILE A 49 -0.31 13.64 -2.54
N ASP A 50 -1.03 12.66 -3.05
CA ASP A 50 -2.42 12.39 -2.73
C ASP A 50 -2.61 10.89 -2.43
N THR A 51 -3.76 10.53 -1.86
CA THR A 51 -4.16 9.14 -1.68
C THR A 51 -4.22 8.44 -3.04
N ALA A 52 -3.58 7.28 -3.16
CA ALA A 52 -3.58 6.49 -4.39
C ALA A 52 -4.99 5.92 -4.63
N ALA A 53 -5.66 6.35 -5.69
CA ALA A 53 -6.86 5.69 -6.21
C ALA A 53 -6.51 4.31 -6.80
N ALA A 54 -7.49 3.44 -7.02
CA ALA A 54 -7.27 2.22 -7.81
C ALA A 54 -6.63 2.58 -9.16
N GLN A 55 -5.74 1.72 -9.66
CA GLN A 55 -4.98 1.91 -10.91
C GLN A 55 -4.05 3.13 -10.90
N SER A 56 -3.79 3.72 -9.73
CA SER A 56 -2.83 4.82 -9.63
C SER A 56 -1.44 4.33 -9.93
N VAL A 57 -0.87 4.87 -10.99
CA VAL A 57 0.56 4.76 -11.29
C VAL A 57 1.36 5.68 -10.37
N TYR A 58 2.68 5.48 -10.31
CA TYR A 58 3.62 6.34 -9.56
C TYR A 58 3.35 6.39 -8.05
N ILE A 59 3.11 5.21 -7.47
CA ILE A 59 2.90 5.05 -6.03
C ILE A 59 4.22 5.34 -5.30
N VAL A 60 4.20 6.25 -4.34
CA VAL A 60 5.39 6.70 -3.59
C VAL A 60 5.66 5.80 -2.39
N GLY A 61 4.62 5.18 -1.82
CA GLY A 61 4.74 4.40 -0.60
C GLY A 61 3.47 4.36 0.21
N SER A 62 3.62 4.03 1.50
CA SER A 62 2.53 3.99 2.48
C SER A 62 2.68 5.09 3.54
N ALA A 63 1.58 5.77 3.87
CA ALA A 63 1.56 6.86 4.83
C ALA A 63 1.77 6.38 6.28
N LEU A 64 2.68 7.02 7.01
CA LEU A 64 2.98 6.71 8.42
C LEU A 64 2.31 7.68 9.40
N THR A 65 1.88 8.84 8.91
CA THR A 65 1.20 9.87 9.71
C THR A 65 -0.10 10.29 9.04
N PRO A 66 -1.20 10.39 9.77
CA PRO A 66 -2.48 10.77 9.19
C PRO A 66 -2.55 12.28 8.94
N ARG A 67 -3.45 12.66 8.03
CA ARG A 67 -3.83 14.04 7.73
C ARG A 67 -5.32 14.14 7.50
N THR A 68 -5.93 15.23 7.94
CA THR A 68 -7.36 15.47 7.75
C THR A 68 -7.58 16.66 6.83
N THR A 69 -8.75 16.76 6.21
CA THR A 69 -9.15 17.92 5.40
C THR A 69 -9.44 19.19 6.23
N ALA A 70 -9.44 19.08 7.57
CA ALA A 70 -9.55 20.23 8.46
C ALA A 70 -8.24 21.03 8.57
N ASP A 71 -7.12 20.48 8.06
CA ASP A 71 -5.84 21.17 8.03
C ASP A 71 -5.87 22.26 6.94
N SER A 72 -6.02 23.53 7.35
CA SER A 72 -6.12 24.69 6.44
C SER A 72 -4.80 25.08 5.74
N ALA A 73 -3.72 24.34 6.01
CA ALA A 73 -2.42 24.49 5.38
C ALA A 73 -1.91 23.15 4.84
N ALA A 74 -1.05 23.20 3.81
CA ALA A 74 -0.31 22.02 3.36
C ALA A 74 0.49 21.49 4.56
N LYS A 75 0.14 20.29 5.01
CA LYS A 75 0.80 19.64 6.16
C LYS A 75 1.62 18.49 5.60
N PRO A 76 2.95 18.49 5.83
CA PRO A 76 3.76 17.38 5.40
C PRO A 76 3.40 16.11 6.17
N ILE A 77 3.45 14.97 5.50
CA ILE A 77 3.31 13.64 6.11
C ILE A 77 4.57 12.81 5.90
N LEU A 78 4.78 11.84 6.80
CA LEU A 78 5.81 10.82 6.66
C LEU A 78 5.27 9.68 5.80
N VAL A 79 6.08 9.21 4.86
CA VAL A 79 5.76 8.09 3.96
C VAL A 79 6.93 7.10 3.98
N ALA A 80 6.63 5.81 4.11
CA ALA A 80 7.59 4.74 3.88
C ALA A 80 7.80 4.60 2.36
N SER A 81 8.83 5.26 1.84
CA SER A 81 9.02 5.50 0.40
C SER A 81 10.22 4.76 -0.20
N ASP A 82 10.81 3.80 0.52
CA ASP A 82 11.85 2.94 -0.05
C ASP A 82 11.20 1.97 -1.07
N PRO A 83 11.69 1.90 -2.33
CA PRO A 83 11.11 1.00 -3.33
C PRO A 83 11.17 -0.49 -2.98
N PHE A 84 12.10 -0.88 -2.11
CA PHE A 84 12.24 -2.26 -1.65
C PHE A 84 11.53 -2.50 -0.32
N GLN A 85 10.82 -1.50 0.22
CA GLN A 85 9.98 -1.68 1.39
C GLN A 85 8.88 -2.70 1.08
N MET A 86 8.79 -3.71 1.93
CA MET A 86 7.70 -4.68 1.91
C MET A 86 6.58 -4.19 2.83
N PHE A 87 5.36 -4.58 2.53
CA PHE A 87 4.17 -4.21 3.28
C PHE A 87 3.33 -5.46 3.53
N ILE A 88 2.65 -5.53 4.67
CA ILE A 88 1.53 -6.47 4.84
C ILE A 88 0.25 -5.72 4.46
N ALA A 89 -0.57 -6.34 3.62
CA ALA A 89 -1.91 -5.88 3.31
C ALA A 89 -2.85 -7.09 3.15
N GLN A 90 -4.12 -6.86 3.45
CA GLN A 90 -5.18 -7.84 3.29
C GLN A 90 -5.70 -7.86 1.85
N ALA A 91 -6.02 -9.04 1.33
CA ALA A 91 -6.81 -9.23 0.13
C ALA A 91 -8.29 -8.88 0.35
N ASP A 92 -8.92 -8.21 -0.62
CA ASP A 92 -10.34 -7.83 -0.57
C ASP A 92 -11.33 -9.00 -0.74
N GLY A 93 -10.82 -10.18 -1.10
CA GLY A 93 -11.62 -11.32 -1.51
C GLY A 93 -10.88 -12.66 -1.36
N SER A 94 -11.27 -13.64 -2.17
CA SER A 94 -10.81 -15.04 -2.04
C SER A 94 -9.92 -15.54 -3.18
N ASP A 95 -9.65 -14.70 -4.18
CA ASP A 95 -8.99 -15.10 -5.41
C ASP A 95 -7.51 -15.48 -5.22
N LEU A 96 -6.85 -14.97 -4.16
CA LEU A 96 -5.50 -15.37 -3.76
C LEU A 96 -5.54 -16.70 -2.97
N SER A 97 -5.88 -17.78 -3.65
CA SER A 97 -6.21 -19.06 -3.01
C SER A 97 -5.03 -20.05 -2.86
N SER A 98 -3.84 -19.71 -3.33
CA SER A 98 -2.67 -20.61 -3.22
C SER A 98 -1.32 -19.89 -3.42
N ILE A 99 -0.22 -20.59 -3.11
CA ILE A 99 1.14 -20.09 -3.32
C ILE A 99 1.47 -19.75 -4.79
N THR A 100 0.70 -20.22 -5.77
CA THR A 100 0.96 -19.94 -7.20
C THR A 100 0.80 -18.47 -7.57
N TYR A 101 0.14 -17.68 -6.72
CA TYR A 101 -0.01 -16.24 -6.93
C TYR A 101 1.20 -15.43 -6.46
N VAL A 102 2.18 -16.05 -5.80
CA VAL A 102 3.45 -15.39 -5.46
C VAL A 102 4.17 -15.00 -6.75
N GLY A 103 4.54 -13.73 -6.86
CA GLY A 103 5.12 -13.12 -8.05
C GLY A 103 4.10 -12.47 -8.99
N ASN A 104 2.80 -12.74 -8.82
CA ASN A 104 1.77 -12.02 -9.57
C ASN A 104 1.67 -10.58 -9.09
N ASN A 105 1.31 -9.72 -10.04
CA ASN A 105 1.00 -8.35 -9.78
C ASN A 105 -0.50 -8.22 -9.53
N CYS A 106 -0.85 -7.31 -8.64
CA CYS A 106 -2.21 -6.94 -8.29
C CYS A 106 -2.33 -5.43 -8.22
N ASP A 107 -3.52 -4.91 -8.45
CA ASP A 107 -3.84 -3.54 -8.08
C ASP A 107 -4.20 -3.45 -6.59
N HIS A 108 -4.47 -2.25 -6.09
CA HIS A 108 -5.04 -2.02 -4.77
C HIS A 108 -6.47 -1.50 -4.86
N LEU A 109 -7.32 -2.01 -3.98
CA LEU A 109 -8.65 -1.49 -3.77
C LEU A 109 -8.58 -0.29 -2.82
N ALA A 110 -8.84 0.91 -3.33
CA ALA A 110 -8.85 2.15 -2.54
C ALA A 110 -10.26 2.41 -1.96
N THR A 111 -10.46 2.05 -0.68
CA THR A 111 -11.70 2.39 0.05
C THR A 111 -11.46 3.45 1.12
N THR A 112 -12.52 4.15 1.54
CA THR A 112 -12.41 5.22 2.55
C THR A 112 -11.95 4.67 3.89
N GLY A 113 -10.84 5.22 4.41
CA GLY A 113 -10.30 4.89 5.72
C GLY A 113 -11.28 5.13 6.88
N ASN A 114 -10.98 4.49 8.02
CA ASN A 114 -11.80 4.59 9.22
C ASN A 114 -11.50 5.89 9.97
N THR A 115 -12.47 6.80 10.04
CA THR A 115 -12.33 8.11 10.69
C THR A 115 -12.20 8.06 12.21
N SER A 116 -12.52 6.92 12.84
CA SER A 116 -12.40 6.74 14.29
C SER A 116 -11.03 6.20 14.70
N THR A 117 -10.44 5.30 13.91
CA THR A 117 -9.11 4.73 14.18
C THR A 117 -7.99 5.42 13.40
N PHE A 118 -8.34 6.25 12.43
CA PHE A 118 -7.44 6.87 11.44
C PHE A 118 -6.62 5.86 10.63
N LEU A 119 -7.10 4.62 10.53
CA LEU A 119 -6.46 3.56 9.75
C LEU A 119 -7.06 3.50 8.34
N SER A 120 -6.20 3.24 7.37
CA SER A 120 -6.56 2.94 6.00
C SER A 120 -7.41 1.69 5.91
N LYS A 121 -8.23 1.64 4.86
CA LYS A 121 -8.94 0.44 4.41
C LYS A 121 -8.53 0.05 3.00
N HIS A 122 -7.33 0.45 2.57
CA HIS A 122 -6.80 -0.02 1.31
C HIS A 122 -6.47 -1.52 1.42
N GLU A 123 -6.78 -2.25 0.36
CA GLU A 123 -6.63 -3.70 0.28
C GLU A 123 -5.95 -4.07 -1.04
N ILE A 124 -5.49 -5.31 -1.15
CA ILE A 124 -5.05 -5.90 -2.42
C ILE A 124 -6.33 -6.27 -3.17
N ASP A 125 -6.47 -5.78 -4.41
CA ASP A 125 -7.55 -6.27 -5.29
C ASP A 125 -7.16 -7.67 -5.76
N SER A 126 -7.69 -8.67 -5.07
CA SER A 126 -7.37 -10.07 -5.30
C SER A 126 -7.88 -10.57 -6.65
N SER A 127 -8.91 -9.94 -7.20
CA SER A 127 -9.51 -10.29 -8.48
C SER A 127 -8.67 -9.80 -9.67
N GLU A 128 -7.90 -8.72 -9.48
CA GLU A 128 -6.96 -8.16 -10.45
C GLU A 128 -5.56 -8.78 -10.33
N ASN A 129 -5.41 -10.11 -10.32
CA ASN A 129 -4.12 -10.78 -10.09
C ASN A 129 -3.36 -11.25 -11.36
N ALA A 130 -3.46 -10.49 -12.45
CA ALA A 130 -2.94 -10.87 -13.78
C ALA A 130 -1.69 -10.09 -14.20
N ALA A 131 -0.99 -10.56 -15.25
CA ALA A 131 0.25 -9.96 -15.77
C ALA A 131 0.16 -8.50 -16.24
N GLY A 132 -1.06 -7.96 -16.39
CA GLY A 132 -1.31 -6.56 -16.74
C GLY A 132 -1.82 -5.70 -15.58
N ALA A 133 -2.17 -6.30 -14.45
CA ALA A 133 -2.47 -5.56 -13.23
C ALA A 133 -1.16 -5.02 -12.66
N ALA A 134 -1.16 -3.77 -12.23
CA ALA A 134 0.06 -3.11 -11.79
C ALA A 134 -0.30 -2.16 -10.65
N GLY A 135 0.38 -2.37 -9.52
CA GLY A 135 0.23 -1.59 -8.31
C GLY A 135 1.17 -2.18 -7.27
N VAL A 136 0.83 -3.38 -6.80
CA VAL A 136 1.65 -4.18 -5.89
C VAL A 136 1.99 -5.55 -6.48
N GLN A 137 3.03 -6.19 -5.95
CA GLN A 137 3.42 -7.56 -6.29
C GLN A 137 3.40 -8.41 -5.03
N ILE A 138 2.85 -9.62 -5.15
CA ILE A 138 2.77 -10.58 -4.03
C ILE A 138 4.14 -11.24 -3.86
N GLU A 139 4.71 -11.14 -2.66
CA GLU A 139 6.00 -11.76 -2.32
C GLU A 139 5.81 -13.04 -1.50
N ALA A 140 4.85 -13.05 -0.58
CA ALA A 140 4.55 -14.19 0.27
C ALA A 140 3.18 -14.05 0.96
N LEU A 141 2.69 -15.15 1.54
CA LEU A 141 1.68 -15.09 2.59
C LEU A 141 2.34 -14.63 3.90
N ASP A 142 1.64 -13.82 4.70
CA ASP A 142 2.10 -13.52 6.05
C ASP A 142 1.97 -14.75 6.96
N ASP A 143 3.10 -15.28 7.44
CA ASP A 143 3.21 -16.55 8.18
C ASP A 143 2.74 -16.38 9.64
N ARG A 144 1.42 -16.28 9.81
CA ARG A 144 0.76 -16.28 11.12
C ARG A 144 -0.19 -17.48 11.23
N PRO A 145 -0.36 -18.06 12.43
CA PRO A 145 -1.28 -19.18 12.64
C PRO A 145 -2.76 -18.88 12.33
N ASP A 146 -3.14 -17.60 12.27
CA ASP A 146 -4.49 -17.12 11.98
C ASP A 146 -4.68 -16.65 10.53
N ASN A 147 -3.71 -16.93 9.65
CA ASN A 147 -3.73 -16.55 8.25
C ASN A 147 -3.44 -17.76 7.34
N ASP A 148 -4.38 -18.06 6.44
CA ASP A 148 -4.27 -19.10 5.42
C ASP A 148 -4.55 -18.49 4.03
N TRP A 149 -4.12 -19.12 2.94
CA TRP A 149 -4.51 -18.67 1.59
C TRP A 149 -6.03 -18.73 1.39
N GLY A 150 -6.57 -17.78 0.61
CA GLY A 150 -8.00 -17.69 0.29
C GLY A 150 -8.63 -16.40 0.80
N GLU A 151 -9.88 -16.52 1.27
CA GLU A 151 -10.72 -15.38 1.67
C GLU A 151 -10.00 -14.47 2.67
N PHE A 152 -9.83 -13.19 2.34
CA PHE A 152 -9.24 -12.15 3.19
C PHE A 152 -7.83 -12.46 3.72
N CYS A 153 -7.02 -13.20 2.95
CA CYS A 153 -5.66 -13.53 3.38
C CYS A 153 -4.78 -12.27 3.45
N ASP A 154 -3.92 -12.22 4.47
CA ASP A 154 -2.89 -11.20 4.60
C ASP A 154 -1.66 -11.62 3.79
N CYS A 155 -1.25 -10.80 2.82
CA CYS A 155 -0.07 -11.04 2.01
C CYS A 155 1.02 -10.00 2.29
N ILE A 156 2.26 -10.47 2.21
CA ILE A 156 3.42 -9.60 2.13
C ILE A 156 3.58 -9.20 0.66
N VAL A 157 3.57 -7.90 0.42
CA VAL A 157 3.60 -7.30 -0.90
C VAL A 157 4.65 -6.20 -0.98
N THR A 158 4.95 -5.80 -2.19
CA THR A 158 5.89 -4.73 -2.52
C THR A 158 5.29 -3.90 -3.63
N ILE A 159 5.61 -2.61 -3.69
CA ILE A 159 4.99 -1.72 -4.68
C ILE A 159 5.70 -1.89 -6.02
N TYR A 160 5.00 -2.42 -7.03
CA TYR A 160 5.56 -2.65 -8.36
C TYR A 160 5.66 -1.35 -9.16
N GLU A 161 4.64 -0.50 -9.07
CA GLU A 161 4.56 0.80 -9.75
C GLU A 161 5.15 1.93 -8.91
N HIS A 162 6.27 1.63 -8.26
CA HIS A 162 6.88 2.56 -7.33
C HIS A 162 7.51 3.75 -8.06
N TYR A 163 7.26 4.97 -7.60
CA TYR A 163 7.72 6.21 -8.22
C TYR A 163 9.26 6.29 -8.34
N TYR A 164 9.98 5.84 -7.31
CA TYR A 164 11.45 5.79 -7.32
C TYR A 164 12.02 4.51 -7.94
N GLY A 165 11.18 3.72 -8.61
CA GLY A 165 11.53 2.57 -9.42
C GLY A 165 11.30 1.21 -8.74
N ARG A 166 10.61 0.31 -9.43
CA ARG A 166 10.68 -1.16 -9.21
C ARG A 166 10.34 -1.99 -10.46
N GLY A 167 9.61 -1.41 -11.43
CA GLY A 167 9.33 -2.05 -12.74
C GLY A 167 8.63 -1.21 -13.82
N GLY A 168 8.29 0.07 -13.57
CA GLY A 168 7.75 1.00 -14.58
C GLY A 168 8.72 2.17 -14.81
N THR A 169 8.81 2.64 -16.06
CA THR A 169 9.74 3.68 -16.58
C THR A 169 10.20 4.70 -15.52
N GLN A 170 11.51 4.69 -15.23
CA GLN A 170 12.15 5.70 -14.40
C GLN A 170 12.27 7.01 -15.17
N TYR A 171 11.66 8.08 -14.67
CA TYR A 171 11.96 9.44 -15.13
C TYR A 171 12.91 10.09 -14.11
N ILE A 172 14.20 10.10 -14.47
CA ILE A 172 15.22 11.03 -13.93
C ILE A 172 15.11 12.36 -14.65
#